data_AF-A0A1F5BYY0-F1
#
_entry.id   AF-A0A1F5BYY0-F1
#
_cell.length_a   1.000
_cell.length_b   1.000
_cell.length_c   1.000
_cell.angle_alpha   90.00
_cell.angle_beta   90.00
_cell.angle_gamma   90.00
#
_symmetry.space_group_name_H-M   'P 1'
#
loop_
_entity.id
_entity.type
_entity.pdbx_description
1 polymer ?
#
loop_
_entity_poly.entity_id
_entity_poly.type
_entity_poly.pdbx_seq_one_letter_code
_entity_poly.pdbx_strand_id
1 'polypeptide(L)'
;MVEEGLLKEKLGDSLEAKISEKQKAFSGLLTREGALKLIALDEGVAQQGNAKANDILPLAQALSQNDAFASVLVRVKQVYCAREFDKEGRKGKVCNVAVGDSSGEGKLVLWNSDVDFAERKLERNSCVKAEGLAVKNGELHSNLFSSLSLETAPFGLPDYGTATVKLSDVGEGRDFYARVSSKGVMREFERNGDKGNVLNLVVEDDSGQKTLVCWGRNAVIANFLKEGDVLKAEGIALKNGELHASWMTHLIAHAKKHNLKELEFKPFASLAANETAFVQATLEKLFEARVSRKCLSCGGVFDGEKEKCDCGGSVRETFFITTQAKDEAGRQMRMVFFEDQARELIGLKRTFVSPQTIFGLKREFLEGKTLKMKALAQQRNGGALELVVKQIRSHS
;
A
#
# COMPACT_ATOMS: atom_id res chain seq x y z
N MET A 1 -16.09 -37.21 -20.32
CA MET A 1 -16.51 -38.48 -20.93
C MET A 1 -17.50 -39.27 -20.08
N VAL A 2 -17.22 -39.54 -18.79
CA VAL A 2 -18.17 -40.28 -17.91
C VAL A 2 -19.48 -39.52 -17.68
N GLU A 3 -19.42 -38.21 -17.42
CA GLU A 3 -20.60 -37.36 -17.22
C GLU A 3 -21.46 -37.23 -18.48
N GLU A 4 -20.85 -37.12 -19.67
CA GLU A 4 -21.59 -37.04 -20.93
C GLU A 4 -22.34 -38.35 -21.25
N GLY A 5 -21.77 -39.51 -20.90
CA GLY A 5 -22.45 -40.80 -21.02
C GLY A 5 -23.67 -40.91 -20.11
N LEU A 6 -23.51 -40.57 -18.82
CA LEU A 6 -24.61 -40.58 -17.84
C LEU A 6 -25.71 -39.55 -18.17
N LEU A 7 -25.30 -38.39 -18.66
CA LEU A 7 -26.23 -37.37 -19.15
C LEU A 7 -26.95 -37.82 -20.43
N LYS A 8 -26.29 -38.53 -21.35
CA LYS A 8 -26.95 -39.11 -22.52
C LYS A 8 -27.95 -40.20 -22.13
N GLU A 9 -27.64 -41.02 -21.12
CA GLU A 9 -28.59 -42.01 -20.60
C GLU A 9 -29.82 -41.36 -19.95
N LYS A 10 -29.65 -40.24 -19.22
CA LYS A 10 -30.76 -39.56 -18.54
C LYS A 10 -31.56 -38.60 -19.41
N LEU A 11 -30.91 -37.83 -20.27
CA LEU A 11 -31.50 -36.76 -21.06
C LEU A 11 -31.73 -37.13 -22.53
N GLY A 12 -31.12 -38.22 -23.02
CA GLY A 12 -31.24 -38.66 -24.41
C GLY A 12 -30.96 -37.54 -25.42
N ASP A 13 -31.85 -37.39 -26.39
CA ASP A 13 -31.74 -36.40 -27.47
C ASP A 13 -31.84 -34.93 -27.00
N SER A 14 -32.33 -34.69 -25.77
CA SER A 14 -32.48 -33.34 -25.22
C SER A 14 -31.17 -32.73 -24.69
N LEU A 15 -30.12 -33.53 -24.57
CA LEU A 15 -28.83 -33.10 -24.01
C LEU A 15 -28.19 -31.96 -24.81
N GLU A 16 -28.12 -32.08 -26.13
CA GLU A 16 -27.49 -31.05 -26.99
C GLU A 16 -28.28 -29.73 -26.98
N ALA A 17 -29.60 -29.81 -26.86
CA ALA A 17 -30.45 -28.63 -26.69
C ALA A 17 -30.16 -27.91 -25.37
N LYS A 18 -30.05 -28.65 -24.25
CA LYS A 18 -29.69 -28.09 -22.93
C LYS A 18 -28.28 -27.52 -22.91
N ILE A 19 -27.32 -28.16 -23.59
CA ILE A 19 -25.95 -27.63 -23.75
C ILE A 19 -26.02 -26.29 -24.47
N SER A 20 -26.69 -26.22 -25.62
CA SER A 20 -26.83 -24.99 -26.39
C SER A 20 -27.54 -23.89 -25.59
N GLU A 21 -28.59 -24.24 -24.85
CA GLU A 21 -29.32 -23.31 -23.98
C GLU A 21 -28.44 -22.77 -22.86
N LYS A 22 -27.70 -23.63 -22.14
CA LYS A 22 -26.74 -23.19 -21.12
C LYS A 22 -25.65 -22.32 -21.74
N GLN A 23 -25.06 -22.71 -22.86
CA GLN A 23 -24.08 -21.88 -23.53
C GLN A 23 -24.65 -20.51 -23.89
N LYS A 24 -25.88 -20.43 -24.42
CA LYS A 24 -26.57 -19.15 -24.70
C LYS A 24 -26.89 -18.35 -23.44
N ALA A 25 -27.32 -18.99 -22.36
CA ALA A 25 -27.60 -18.35 -21.07
C ALA A 25 -26.34 -17.68 -20.49
N PHE A 26 -25.16 -18.28 -20.74
CA PHE A 26 -23.86 -17.70 -20.41
C PHE A 26 -23.22 -16.96 -21.61
N SER A 27 -24.01 -16.62 -22.62
CA SER A 27 -23.66 -15.88 -23.84
C SER A 27 -22.43 -16.40 -24.59
N GLY A 28 -22.29 -17.72 -24.69
CA GLY A 28 -21.21 -18.41 -25.40
C GLY A 28 -19.89 -18.50 -24.63
N LEU A 29 -19.78 -17.94 -23.42
CA LEU A 29 -18.56 -18.03 -22.60
C LEU A 29 -18.34 -19.42 -21.99
N LEU A 30 -19.38 -20.24 -21.98
CA LEU A 30 -19.35 -21.56 -21.42
C LEU A 30 -18.89 -22.55 -22.50
N THR A 31 -17.76 -23.22 -22.28
CA THR A 31 -17.33 -24.32 -23.15
C THR A 31 -18.35 -25.45 -23.10
N ARG A 32 -18.39 -26.30 -24.14
CA ARG A 32 -19.27 -27.49 -24.16
C ARG A 32 -19.08 -28.34 -22.90
N GLU A 33 -17.85 -28.50 -22.46
CA GLU A 33 -17.52 -29.21 -21.21
C GLU A 33 -18.04 -28.50 -19.96
N GLY A 34 -17.95 -27.16 -19.89
CA GLY A 34 -18.54 -26.40 -18.80
C GLY A 34 -20.06 -26.48 -18.76
N ALA A 35 -20.71 -26.51 -19.93
CA ALA A 35 -22.15 -26.67 -20.08
C ALA A 35 -22.60 -28.06 -19.65
N LEU A 36 -21.91 -29.11 -20.10
CA LEU A 36 -22.14 -30.49 -19.67
C LEU A 36 -22.08 -30.62 -18.13
N LYS A 37 -21.10 -29.98 -17.48
CA LYS A 37 -20.96 -30.02 -16.02
C LYS A 37 -22.07 -29.28 -15.27
N LEU A 38 -22.50 -28.11 -15.75
CA LEU A 38 -23.64 -27.41 -15.15
C LEU A 38 -24.93 -28.22 -15.28
N ILE A 39 -25.13 -28.87 -16.43
CA ILE A 39 -26.30 -29.73 -16.65
C ILE A 39 -26.21 -30.98 -15.77
N ALA A 40 -25.02 -31.57 -15.63
CA ALA A 40 -24.81 -32.68 -14.69
C ALA A 40 -25.21 -32.29 -13.26
N LEU A 41 -24.86 -31.07 -12.83
CA LEU A 41 -25.22 -30.53 -11.52
C LEU A 41 -26.73 -30.29 -11.37
N ASP A 42 -27.35 -29.60 -12.34
CA ASP A 42 -28.79 -29.31 -12.33
C ASP A 42 -29.64 -30.58 -12.35
N GLU A 43 -29.19 -31.60 -13.08
CA GLU A 43 -29.88 -32.88 -13.18
C GLU A 43 -29.57 -33.83 -12.01
N GLY A 44 -28.69 -33.46 -11.08
CA GLY A 44 -28.24 -34.36 -10.01
C GLY A 44 -27.59 -35.65 -10.53
N VAL A 45 -27.09 -35.64 -11.76
CA VAL A 45 -26.32 -36.75 -12.38
C VAL A 45 -24.84 -36.61 -12.05
N ALA A 46 -24.40 -35.37 -11.87
CA ALA A 46 -23.26 -35.11 -11.02
C ALA A 46 -23.65 -35.63 -9.63
N GLN A 47 -23.01 -36.70 -9.19
CA GLN A 47 -22.91 -36.93 -7.77
C GLN A 47 -22.39 -35.63 -7.15
N GLN A 48 -23.02 -35.14 -6.08
CA GLN A 48 -22.34 -34.22 -5.19
C GLN A 48 -21.03 -34.92 -4.78
N GLY A 49 -19.93 -34.56 -5.44
CA GLY A 49 -18.61 -35.16 -5.24
C GLY A 49 -18.38 -36.52 -5.92
N ASN A 50 -18.33 -36.58 -7.25
CA ASN A 50 -17.57 -37.67 -7.88
C ASN A 50 -16.84 -37.28 -9.17
N ALA A 51 -15.95 -36.31 -9.05
CA ALA A 51 -14.62 -36.51 -9.59
C ALA A 51 -13.76 -37.07 -8.45
N LYS A 52 -12.66 -37.75 -8.76
CA LYS A 52 -11.56 -38.03 -7.81
C LYS A 52 -10.88 -36.71 -7.37
N ALA A 53 -11.65 -35.78 -6.79
CA ALA A 53 -11.34 -34.36 -6.59
C ALA A 53 -11.30 -33.93 -5.12
N ASN A 54 -11.42 -34.87 -4.18
CA ASN A 54 -11.24 -34.62 -2.75
C ASN A 54 -9.79 -34.80 -2.27
N ASP A 55 -8.92 -35.42 -3.07
CA ASP A 55 -7.53 -35.57 -2.67
C ASP A 55 -6.80 -34.25 -2.89
N ILE A 56 -6.34 -33.67 -1.79
CA ILE A 56 -5.41 -32.54 -1.80
C ILE A 56 -4.10 -33.06 -2.40
N LEU A 57 -3.77 -32.59 -3.58
CA LEU A 57 -2.54 -32.96 -4.28
C LEU A 57 -1.38 -32.07 -3.80
N PRO A 58 -0.15 -32.61 -3.74
CA PRO A 58 1.05 -31.79 -3.73
C PRO A 58 1.04 -30.84 -4.93
N LEU A 59 1.39 -29.58 -4.70
CA LEU A 59 1.31 -28.50 -5.68
C LEU A 59 2.05 -28.84 -6.97
N ALA A 60 3.30 -29.33 -6.89
CA ALA A 60 4.07 -29.69 -8.09
C ALA A 60 3.38 -30.79 -8.92
N GLN A 61 2.74 -31.75 -8.24
CA GLN A 61 1.96 -32.78 -8.92
C GLN A 61 0.71 -32.18 -9.56
N ALA A 62 -0.03 -31.31 -8.85
CA ALA A 62 -1.21 -30.63 -9.39
C ALA A 62 -0.87 -29.83 -10.66
N LEU A 63 0.21 -29.05 -10.62
CA LEU A 63 0.63 -28.22 -11.76
C LEU A 63 1.05 -29.03 -13.00
N SER A 64 1.47 -30.28 -12.83
CA SER A 64 1.84 -31.16 -13.95
C SER A 64 0.63 -31.69 -14.74
N GLN A 65 -0.56 -31.64 -14.15
CA GLN A 65 -1.79 -32.21 -14.72
C GLN A 65 -2.56 -31.19 -15.56
N ASN A 66 -1.94 -30.69 -16.64
CA ASN A 66 -2.61 -29.75 -17.55
C ASN A 66 -3.97 -30.29 -18.05
N ASP A 67 -4.92 -29.37 -18.20
CA ASP A 67 -6.30 -29.64 -18.62
C ASP A 67 -7.09 -30.55 -17.66
N ALA A 68 -6.61 -30.70 -16.42
CA ALA A 68 -7.32 -31.37 -15.33
C ALA A 68 -7.85 -30.38 -14.28
N PHE A 69 -8.53 -30.94 -13.27
CA PHE A 69 -8.93 -30.22 -12.07
C PHE A 69 -8.12 -30.73 -10.88
N ALA A 70 -7.65 -29.81 -10.03
CA ALA A 70 -6.86 -30.14 -8.86
C ALA A 70 -7.34 -29.38 -7.63
N SER A 71 -7.18 -30.02 -6.48
CA SER A 71 -7.38 -29.43 -5.16
C SER A 71 -6.04 -29.37 -4.45
N VAL A 72 -5.70 -28.24 -3.84
CA VAL A 72 -4.39 -28.03 -3.19
C VAL A 72 -4.56 -27.35 -1.83
N LEU A 73 -3.59 -27.58 -0.95
CA LEU A 73 -3.44 -26.89 0.32
C LEU A 73 -2.09 -26.20 0.31
N VAL A 74 -2.09 -24.87 0.26
CA VAL A 74 -0.89 -24.09 -0.03
C VAL A 74 -0.75 -22.89 0.89
N ARG A 75 0.48 -22.42 1.06
CA ARG A 75 0.80 -21.18 1.76
C ARG A 75 0.92 -20.04 0.75
N VAL A 76 0.31 -18.90 1.04
CA VAL A 76 0.47 -17.68 0.25
C VAL A 76 1.87 -17.08 0.47
N LYS A 77 2.61 -16.96 -0.62
CA LYS A 77 3.91 -16.27 -0.68
C LYS A 77 3.75 -14.78 -0.95
N GLN A 78 2.88 -14.43 -1.89
CA GLN A 78 2.60 -13.05 -2.29
C GLN A 78 1.23 -12.97 -2.96
N VAL A 79 0.39 -12.04 -2.49
CA VAL A 79 -0.78 -11.60 -3.24
C VAL A 79 -0.33 -10.46 -4.17
N TYR A 80 -0.77 -10.46 -5.42
CA TYR A 80 -0.52 -9.35 -6.34
C TYR A 80 -1.75 -8.46 -6.45
N CYS A 81 -1.55 -7.17 -6.76
CA CYS A 81 -2.67 -6.26 -6.93
C CYS A 81 -3.55 -6.72 -8.10
N ALA A 82 -4.87 -6.75 -7.88
CA ALA A 82 -5.81 -7.19 -8.89
C ALA A 82 -5.79 -6.27 -10.12
N ARG A 83 -6.04 -6.87 -11.29
CA ARG A 83 -6.15 -6.17 -12.57
C ARG A 83 -7.57 -6.28 -13.08
N GLU A 84 -8.09 -5.17 -13.58
CA GLU A 84 -9.37 -5.10 -14.25
C GLU A 84 -9.11 -5.10 -15.77
N PHE A 85 -9.98 -5.76 -16.52
CA PHE A 85 -9.90 -5.80 -17.98
C PHE A 85 -11.31 -5.71 -18.58
N ASP A 86 -11.38 -5.25 -19.82
CA ASP A 86 -12.59 -5.29 -20.63
C ASP A 86 -12.38 -6.28 -21.78
N LYS A 87 -13.23 -7.30 -21.86
CA LYS A 87 -13.26 -8.23 -22.97
C LYS A 87 -14.63 -8.18 -23.61
N GLU A 88 -14.70 -7.65 -24.83
CA GLU A 88 -15.94 -7.58 -25.62
C GLU A 88 -17.08 -6.85 -24.88
N GLY A 89 -16.76 -5.77 -24.14
CA GLY A 89 -17.71 -4.99 -23.36
C GLY A 89 -18.03 -5.58 -21.99
N ARG A 90 -17.43 -6.74 -21.63
CA ARG A 90 -17.55 -7.35 -20.30
C ARG A 90 -16.35 -7.01 -19.45
N LYS A 91 -16.62 -6.29 -18.36
CA LYS A 91 -15.61 -6.04 -17.32
C LYS A 91 -15.34 -7.31 -16.53
N GLY A 92 -14.09 -7.70 -16.45
CA GLY A 92 -13.61 -8.82 -15.64
C GLY A 92 -12.47 -8.39 -14.72
N LYS A 93 -12.17 -9.22 -13.72
CA LYS A 93 -11.05 -9.01 -12.81
C LYS A 93 -10.22 -10.27 -12.67
N VAL A 94 -8.92 -10.09 -12.51
CA VAL A 94 -7.97 -11.17 -12.24
C VAL A 94 -7.01 -10.78 -11.12
N CYS A 95 -6.73 -11.71 -10.23
CA CYS A 95 -5.74 -11.56 -9.18
C CYS A 95 -4.83 -12.79 -9.16
N ASN A 96 -3.54 -12.56 -9.29
CA ASN A 96 -2.54 -13.62 -9.18
C ASN A 96 -2.09 -13.73 -7.73
N VAL A 97 -1.91 -14.96 -7.26
CA VAL A 97 -1.36 -15.25 -5.93
C VAL A 97 -0.23 -16.25 -6.10
N ALA A 98 0.97 -15.87 -5.71
CA ALA A 98 2.09 -16.81 -5.60
C ALA A 98 1.89 -17.66 -4.35
N VAL A 99 1.99 -18.97 -4.50
CA VAL A 99 1.74 -19.94 -3.44
C VAL A 99 2.80 -21.03 -3.44
N GLY A 100 2.91 -21.78 -2.34
CA GLY A 100 3.76 -22.96 -2.30
C GLY A 100 3.40 -23.94 -1.20
N ASP A 101 3.90 -25.16 -1.37
CA ASP A 101 3.87 -26.23 -0.38
C ASP A 101 5.25 -26.93 -0.31
N SER A 102 5.34 -28.08 0.34
CA SER A 102 6.60 -28.84 0.44
C SER A 102 7.11 -29.40 -0.89
N SER A 103 6.26 -29.47 -1.91
CA SER A 103 6.60 -30.00 -3.23
C SER A 103 7.09 -28.94 -4.21
N GLY A 104 6.76 -27.67 -3.98
CA GLY A 104 7.24 -26.56 -4.82
C GLY A 104 6.44 -25.27 -4.68
N GLU A 105 6.68 -24.35 -5.60
CA GLU A 105 5.94 -23.09 -5.73
C GLU A 105 5.09 -23.06 -7.00
N GLY A 106 4.03 -22.26 -6.99
CA GLY A 106 3.08 -22.16 -8.08
C GLY A 106 2.27 -20.87 -8.03
N LYS A 107 1.28 -20.78 -8.92
CA LYS A 107 0.42 -19.60 -9.07
C LYS A 107 -1.04 -20.01 -9.04
N LEU A 108 -1.81 -19.34 -8.15
CA LEU A 108 -3.26 -19.30 -8.23
C LEU A 108 -3.67 -18.08 -9.05
N VAL A 109 -4.54 -18.28 -10.03
CA VAL A 109 -5.15 -17.24 -10.86
C VAL A 109 -6.62 -17.15 -10.50
N LEU A 110 -6.95 -16.12 -9.73
CA LEU A 110 -8.29 -15.88 -9.20
C LEU A 110 -9.07 -14.94 -10.11
N TRP A 111 -10.29 -15.33 -10.48
CA TRP A 111 -11.12 -14.59 -11.42
C TRP A 111 -12.37 -14.03 -10.73
N ASN A 112 -12.76 -12.82 -11.14
CA ASN A 112 -14.04 -12.19 -10.78
C ASN A 112 -14.34 -12.24 -9.27
N SER A 113 -15.34 -13.00 -8.82
CA SER A 113 -15.73 -13.09 -7.41
C SER A 113 -14.61 -13.59 -6.49
N ASP A 114 -13.70 -14.42 -7.00
CA ASP A 114 -12.59 -14.95 -6.20
C ASP A 114 -11.48 -13.91 -6.00
N VAL A 115 -11.48 -12.83 -6.79
CA VAL A 115 -10.60 -11.68 -6.56
C VAL A 115 -10.96 -10.99 -5.24
N ASP A 116 -12.24 -10.88 -4.89
CA ASP A 116 -12.64 -10.30 -3.61
C ASP A 116 -12.16 -11.16 -2.43
N PHE A 117 -12.07 -12.48 -2.60
CA PHE A 117 -11.48 -13.35 -1.59
C PHE A 117 -9.98 -13.04 -1.39
N ALA A 118 -9.23 -12.89 -2.48
CA ALA A 118 -7.83 -12.45 -2.40
C ALA A 118 -7.67 -11.07 -1.73
N GLU A 119 -8.34 -10.04 -2.25
CA GLU A 119 -8.16 -8.66 -1.78
C GLU A 119 -8.57 -8.46 -0.30
N ARG A 120 -9.53 -9.25 0.20
CA ARG A 120 -10.12 -9.03 1.53
C ARG A 120 -9.68 -10.02 2.60
N LYS A 121 -9.21 -11.21 2.23
CA LYS A 121 -8.94 -12.31 3.17
C LYS A 121 -7.54 -12.88 3.09
N LEU A 122 -6.84 -12.73 1.97
CA LEU A 122 -5.50 -13.28 1.82
C LEU A 122 -4.46 -12.24 2.22
N GLU A 123 -3.45 -12.69 2.94
CA GLU A 123 -2.24 -11.95 3.25
C GLU A 123 -1.05 -12.88 3.01
N ARG A 124 0.18 -12.35 3.01
CA ARG A 124 1.37 -13.19 3.08
C ARG A 124 1.22 -14.17 4.25
N ASN A 125 1.60 -15.42 4.01
CA ASN A 125 1.49 -16.55 4.94
C ASN A 125 0.08 -17.06 5.27
N SER A 126 -0.99 -16.54 4.66
CA SER A 126 -2.30 -17.21 4.71
C SER A 126 -2.18 -18.65 4.20
N CYS A 127 -2.84 -19.59 4.86
CA CYS A 127 -2.99 -20.96 4.34
C CYS A 127 -4.32 -21.07 3.63
N VAL A 128 -4.30 -21.54 2.40
CA VAL A 128 -5.48 -21.61 1.54
C VAL A 128 -5.67 -23.04 1.10
N LYS A 129 -6.85 -23.58 1.40
CA LYS A 129 -7.35 -24.76 0.71
C LYS A 129 -8.13 -24.27 -0.50
N ALA A 130 -7.74 -24.73 -1.68
CA ALA A 130 -8.35 -24.37 -2.93
C ALA A 130 -8.74 -25.62 -3.68
N GLU A 131 -10.03 -25.84 -3.90
CA GLU A 131 -10.55 -27.09 -4.46
C GLU A 131 -11.13 -26.85 -5.85
N GLY A 132 -11.03 -27.87 -6.71
CA GLY A 132 -11.63 -27.83 -8.05
C GLY A 132 -11.04 -26.75 -8.96
N LEU A 133 -9.77 -26.41 -8.81
CA LEU A 133 -9.09 -25.45 -9.69
C LEU A 133 -8.75 -26.10 -11.03
N ALA A 134 -8.93 -25.39 -12.14
CA ALA A 134 -8.54 -25.86 -13.45
C ALA A 134 -7.05 -25.62 -13.68
N VAL A 135 -6.30 -26.65 -14.05
CA VAL A 135 -4.86 -26.55 -14.31
C VAL A 135 -4.63 -26.18 -15.77
N LYS A 136 -3.97 -25.05 -16.05
CA LYS A 136 -3.62 -24.62 -17.41
C LYS A 136 -2.24 -24.00 -17.44
N ASN A 137 -1.40 -24.43 -18.38
CA ASN A 137 -0.04 -23.91 -18.56
C ASN A 137 0.80 -23.90 -17.26
N GLY A 138 0.62 -24.91 -16.40
CA GLY A 138 1.31 -24.96 -15.10
C GLY A 138 0.83 -23.89 -14.10
N GLU A 139 -0.41 -23.41 -14.22
CA GLU A 139 -1.07 -22.49 -13.29
C GLU A 139 -2.43 -23.07 -12.84
N LEU A 140 -2.86 -22.73 -11.63
CA LEU A 140 -4.16 -23.14 -11.09
C LEU A 140 -5.17 -22.01 -11.23
N HIS A 141 -6.19 -22.18 -12.06
CA HIS A 141 -7.21 -21.19 -12.33
C HIS A 141 -8.51 -21.51 -11.57
N SER A 142 -8.98 -20.52 -10.81
CA SER A 142 -10.35 -20.53 -10.30
C SER A 142 -11.39 -20.57 -11.42
N ASN A 143 -12.57 -21.10 -11.10
CA ASN A 143 -13.69 -21.23 -12.02
C ASN A 143 -15.01 -21.30 -11.23
N LEU A 144 -16.14 -21.49 -11.92
CA LEU A 144 -17.47 -21.50 -11.29
C LEU A 144 -17.67 -22.60 -10.23
N PHE A 145 -16.85 -23.65 -10.25
CA PHE A 145 -16.95 -24.80 -9.35
C PHE A 145 -15.84 -24.82 -8.29
N SER A 146 -14.91 -23.87 -8.31
CA SER A 146 -13.85 -23.83 -7.32
C SER A 146 -14.33 -23.30 -5.98
N SER A 147 -13.80 -23.85 -4.89
CA SER A 147 -13.97 -23.32 -3.54
C SER A 147 -12.63 -22.84 -2.99
N LEU A 148 -12.66 -21.74 -2.24
CA LEU A 148 -11.50 -21.18 -1.56
C LEU A 148 -11.83 -20.98 -0.08
N SER A 149 -11.05 -21.60 0.80
CA SER A 149 -11.15 -21.43 2.26
C SER A 149 -9.80 -21.11 2.87
N LEU A 150 -9.83 -20.32 3.95
CA LEU A 150 -8.66 -20.14 4.82
C LEU A 150 -8.59 -21.32 5.78
N GLU A 151 -7.42 -21.93 5.87
CA GLU A 151 -7.13 -22.99 6.83
C GLU A 151 -6.23 -22.48 7.95
N THR A 152 -6.40 -23.04 9.16
CA THR A 152 -5.60 -22.66 10.31
C THR A 152 -4.46 -23.65 10.51
N ALA A 153 -3.22 -23.17 10.40
CA ALA A 153 -2.00 -23.90 10.79
C ALA A 153 -1.84 -25.34 10.26
N PRO A 154 -2.03 -25.61 8.95
CA PRO A 154 -1.68 -26.90 8.37
C PRO A 154 -0.17 -27.19 8.50
N PHE A 155 0.16 -28.40 8.93
CA PHE A 155 1.53 -28.87 9.09
C PHE A 155 2.21 -29.04 7.72
N GLY A 156 3.54 -28.85 7.65
CA GLY A 156 4.33 -29.16 6.46
C GLY A 156 4.29 -28.13 5.31
N LEU A 157 3.58 -27.00 5.48
CA LEU A 157 3.66 -25.89 4.53
C LEU A 157 4.86 -24.98 4.81
N PRO A 158 5.50 -24.40 3.78
CA PRO A 158 6.59 -23.45 3.94
C PRO A 158 6.13 -22.21 4.73
N ASP A 159 7.10 -21.54 5.36
CA ASP A 159 6.93 -20.24 6.01
C ASP A 159 7.60 -19.17 5.14
N TYR A 160 6.80 -18.25 4.61
CA TYR A 160 7.27 -17.11 3.82
C TYR A 160 7.49 -15.84 4.65
N GLY A 161 7.42 -15.95 5.97
CA GLY A 161 7.54 -14.87 6.94
C GLY A 161 6.37 -13.88 6.93
N THR A 162 6.07 -13.29 8.08
CA THR A 162 5.18 -12.11 8.21
C THR A 162 5.90 -10.92 8.81
N ALA A 163 7.23 -10.94 8.79
CA ALA A 163 8.05 -9.94 9.45
C ALA A 163 7.90 -8.59 8.75
N THR A 164 7.24 -7.66 9.43
CA THR A 164 7.16 -6.27 8.98
C THR A 164 8.35 -5.47 9.50
N VAL A 165 8.78 -4.50 8.71
CA VAL A 165 9.85 -3.56 9.08
C VAL A 165 9.28 -2.18 9.41
N LYS A 166 10.07 -1.39 10.14
CA LYS A 166 9.80 0.04 10.35
C LYS A 166 10.01 0.82 9.05
N LEU A 167 9.34 1.96 8.90
CA LEU A 167 9.47 2.80 7.72
C LEU A 167 10.90 3.31 7.50
N SER A 168 11.70 3.52 8.55
CA SER A 168 13.11 3.90 8.42
C SER A 168 13.95 2.83 7.72
N ASP A 169 13.56 1.56 7.85
CA ASP A 169 14.35 0.39 7.47
C ASP A 169 13.72 -0.36 6.27
N VAL A 170 12.70 0.22 5.66
CA VAL A 170 11.99 -0.41 4.55
C VAL A 170 12.85 -0.42 3.28
N GLY A 171 13.07 -1.62 2.77
CA GLY A 171 13.77 -1.89 1.52
C GLY A 171 12.86 -2.54 0.47
N GLU A 172 13.45 -2.90 -0.66
CA GLU A 172 12.75 -3.57 -1.76
C GLU A 172 12.09 -4.88 -1.31
N GLY A 173 10.84 -5.09 -1.70
CA GLY A 173 10.07 -6.30 -1.45
C GLY A 173 9.69 -6.51 0.03
N ARG A 174 9.91 -5.53 0.90
CA ARG A 174 9.59 -5.64 2.33
C ARG A 174 8.12 -5.32 2.61
N ASP A 175 7.65 -5.83 3.75
CA ASP A 175 6.31 -5.58 4.23
C ASP A 175 6.36 -4.60 5.41
N PHE A 176 5.37 -3.72 5.54
CA PHE A 176 5.28 -2.78 6.66
C PHE A 176 3.82 -2.43 7.00
N TYR A 177 3.61 -2.02 8.25
CA TYR A 177 2.40 -1.30 8.65
C TYR A 177 2.72 0.18 8.71
N ALA A 178 1.76 1.03 8.35
CA ALA A 178 1.89 2.47 8.57
C ALA A 178 0.53 3.12 8.76
N ARG A 179 0.53 4.25 9.46
CA ARG A 179 -0.64 5.12 9.61
C ARG A 179 -0.64 6.17 8.51
N VAL A 180 -1.79 6.48 7.95
CA VAL A 180 -1.94 7.59 7.00
C VAL A 180 -1.83 8.90 7.77
N SER A 181 -0.82 9.69 7.44
CA SER A 181 -0.59 11.04 7.96
C SER A 181 -1.37 12.07 7.14
N SER A 182 -1.34 11.94 5.80
CA SER A 182 -2.17 12.73 4.90
C SER A 182 -2.43 12.02 3.57
N LYS A 183 -3.49 12.46 2.90
CA LYS A 183 -3.92 11.92 1.61
C LYS A 183 -3.87 12.99 0.53
N GLY A 184 -3.16 12.69 -0.56
CA GLY A 184 -3.19 13.49 -1.77
C GLY A 184 -4.46 13.28 -2.60
N VAL A 185 -4.58 14.04 -3.69
CA VAL A 185 -5.69 13.89 -4.64
C VAL A 185 -5.37 12.82 -5.67
N MET A 186 -6.36 12.01 -6.04
CA MET A 186 -6.25 11.07 -7.16
C MET A 186 -6.00 11.83 -8.45
N ARG A 187 -4.99 11.40 -9.21
CA ARG A 187 -4.65 11.95 -10.52
C ARG A 187 -4.75 10.86 -11.56
N GLU A 188 -5.29 11.21 -12.71
CA GLU A 188 -5.26 10.36 -13.90
C GLU A 188 -4.03 10.73 -14.74
N PHE A 189 -3.47 9.74 -15.42
CA PHE A 189 -2.41 9.94 -16.40
C PHE A 189 -2.62 8.99 -17.58
N GLU A 190 -2.01 9.34 -18.71
CA GLU A 190 -1.97 8.49 -19.89
C GLU A 190 -0.52 8.19 -20.22
N ARG A 191 -0.19 6.91 -20.43
CA ARG A 191 1.16 6.48 -20.80
C ARG A 191 1.06 5.36 -21.83
N ASN A 192 1.69 5.56 -22.99
CA ASN A 192 1.68 4.58 -24.09
C ASN A 192 0.25 4.19 -24.54
N GLY A 193 -0.71 5.12 -24.45
CA GLY A 193 -2.11 4.87 -24.77
C GLY A 193 -2.93 4.21 -23.65
N ASP A 194 -2.29 3.80 -22.55
CA ASP A 194 -2.99 3.26 -21.38
C ASP A 194 -3.30 4.38 -20.38
N LYS A 195 -4.58 4.47 -19.97
CA LYS A 195 -5.00 5.32 -18.86
C LYS A 195 -4.70 4.65 -17.53
N GLY A 196 -4.13 5.41 -16.59
CA GLY A 196 -3.80 4.94 -15.25
C GLY A 196 -4.09 6.00 -14.19
N ASN A 197 -4.19 5.55 -12.95
CA ASN A 197 -4.43 6.41 -11.79
C ASN A 197 -3.24 6.37 -10.85
N VAL A 198 -2.96 7.49 -10.21
CA VAL A 198 -1.94 7.62 -9.17
C VAL A 198 -2.49 8.44 -8.01
N LEU A 199 -2.24 7.98 -6.79
CA LEU A 199 -2.58 8.69 -5.57
C LEU A 199 -1.40 8.57 -4.60
N ASN A 200 -0.98 9.70 -4.06
CA ASN A 200 0.10 9.73 -3.09
C ASN A 200 -0.49 9.82 -1.68
N LEU A 201 -0.05 8.93 -0.80
CA LEU A 201 -0.24 9.03 0.63
C LEU A 201 1.06 9.48 1.28
N VAL A 202 0.94 10.17 2.39
CA VAL A 202 2.03 10.34 3.33
C VAL A 202 1.74 9.40 4.49
N VAL A 203 2.64 8.44 4.73
CA VAL A 203 2.46 7.38 5.73
C VAL A 203 3.55 7.43 6.78
N GLU A 204 3.23 7.04 8.00
CA GLU A 204 4.13 7.20 9.16
C GLU A 204 4.01 6.05 10.18
N ASP A 205 5.07 5.90 10.98
CA ASP A 205 5.16 5.07 12.17
C ASP A 205 6.03 5.79 13.22
N ASP A 206 6.47 5.08 14.27
CA ASP A 206 7.33 5.68 15.31
C ASP A 206 8.76 5.98 14.81
N SER A 207 9.18 5.40 13.69
CA SER A 207 10.50 5.59 13.09
C SER A 207 10.55 6.86 12.22
N GLY A 208 9.48 7.17 11.50
CA GLY A 208 9.40 8.35 10.65
C GLY A 208 8.23 8.32 9.67
N GLN A 209 8.39 9.02 8.56
CA GLN A 209 7.37 9.17 7.52
C GLN A 209 7.98 9.00 6.14
N LYS A 210 7.17 8.46 5.22
CA LYS A 210 7.52 8.27 3.81
C LYS A 210 6.34 8.60 2.91
N THR A 211 6.66 9.03 1.69
CA THR A 211 5.68 9.11 0.61
C THR A 211 5.40 7.71 0.08
N LEU A 212 4.13 7.34 0.01
CA LEU A 212 3.64 6.12 -0.60
C LEU A 212 2.87 6.48 -1.88
N VAL A 213 3.46 6.15 -3.03
CA VAL A 213 2.92 6.36 -4.37
C VAL A 213 2.14 5.12 -4.78
N CYS A 214 0.82 5.21 -4.74
CA CYS A 214 -0.09 4.13 -5.10
C CYS A 214 -0.49 4.24 -6.58
N TRP A 215 -0.33 3.15 -7.33
CA TRP A 215 -0.61 3.10 -8.76
C TRP A 215 -1.82 2.20 -9.07
N GLY A 216 -2.62 2.58 -10.07
CA GLY A 216 -3.72 1.77 -10.60
C GLY A 216 -4.72 1.36 -9.51
N ARG A 217 -4.98 0.06 -9.39
CA ARG A 217 -5.90 -0.50 -8.38
C ARG A 217 -5.49 -0.16 -6.94
N ASN A 218 -4.18 -0.13 -6.62
CA ASN A 218 -3.71 0.33 -5.32
C ASN A 218 -4.02 1.82 -5.08
N ALA A 219 -4.06 2.66 -6.12
CA ALA A 219 -4.50 4.05 -5.99
C ALA A 219 -5.99 4.12 -5.62
N VAL A 220 -6.81 3.25 -6.22
CA VAL A 220 -8.26 3.15 -5.91
C VAL A 220 -8.47 2.71 -4.46
N ILE A 221 -7.74 1.68 -4.00
CA ILE A 221 -7.77 1.24 -2.60
C ILE A 221 -7.36 2.38 -1.66
N ALA A 222 -6.24 3.04 -1.96
CA ALA A 222 -5.73 4.15 -1.17
C ALA A 222 -6.68 5.35 -1.10
N ASN A 223 -7.54 5.54 -2.10
CA ASN A 223 -8.52 6.63 -2.11
C ASN A 223 -9.59 6.47 -1.01
N PHE A 224 -9.88 5.24 -0.57
CA PHE A 224 -10.81 4.96 0.53
C PHE A 224 -10.20 5.22 1.91
N LEU A 225 -8.87 5.31 2.03
CA LEU A 225 -8.21 5.65 3.27
C LEU A 225 -8.39 7.12 3.64
N LYS A 226 -8.35 7.41 4.94
CA LYS A 226 -8.39 8.72 5.56
C LYS A 226 -7.20 8.89 6.50
N GLU A 227 -6.94 10.12 6.90
CA GLU A 227 -5.97 10.41 7.95
C GLU A 227 -6.29 9.61 9.22
N GLY A 228 -5.26 9.02 9.81
CA GLY A 228 -5.38 8.16 10.98
C GLY A 228 -5.62 6.68 10.68
N ASP A 229 -6.08 6.32 9.48
CA ASP A 229 -6.26 4.91 9.10
C ASP A 229 -4.92 4.18 9.05
N VAL A 230 -4.94 2.89 9.38
CA VAL A 230 -3.75 2.03 9.28
C VAL A 230 -3.85 1.16 8.04
N LEU A 231 -2.74 1.05 7.32
CA LEU A 231 -2.57 0.15 6.18
C LEU A 231 -1.44 -0.83 6.43
N LYS A 232 -1.47 -1.95 5.71
CA LYS A 232 -0.34 -2.86 5.51
C LYS A 232 0.01 -2.86 4.03
N ALA A 233 1.29 -2.81 3.71
CA ALA A 233 1.78 -3.03 2.35
C ALA A 233 2.67 -4.25 2.36
N GLU A 234 2.43 -5.19 1.44
CA GLU A 234 3.24 -6.39 1.25
C GLU A 234 3.94 -6.36 -0.11
N GLY A 235 5.26 -6.57 -0.12
CA GLY A 235 6.07 -6.52 -1.33
C GLY A 235 6.16 -5.10 -1.92
N ILE A 236 6.51 -4.11 -1.09
CA ILE A 236 6.65 -2.72 -1.56
C ILE A 236 7.93 -2.54 -2.38
N ALA A 237 7.89 -1.73 -3.44
CA ALA A 237 9.09 -1.28 -4.14
C ALA A 237 9.60 0.04 -3.57
N LEU A 238 10.92 0.24 -3.49
CA LEU A 238 11.55 1.48 -3.07
C LEU A 238 12.25 2.14 -4.27
N LYS A 239 11.82 3.36 -4.64
CA LYS A 239 12.45 4.11 -5.73
C LYS A 239 12.73 5.54 -5.28
N ASN A 240 13.98 5.97 -5.37
CA ASN A 240 14.40 7.33 -5.01
C ASN A 240 13.95 7.76 -3.59
N GLY A 241 13.91 6.81 -2.64
CA GLY A 241 13.47 7.05 -1.26
C GLY A 241 11.95 7.02 -1.04
N GLU A 242 11.15 6.95 -2.11
CA GLU A 242 9.69 6.83 -2.09
C GLU A 242 9.25 5.36 -2.16
N LEU A 243 8.13 5.07 -1.51
CA LEU A 243 7.49 3.76 -1.54
C LEU A 243 6.54 3.68 -2.72
N HIS A 244 6.62 2.64 -3.53
CA HIS A 244 5.80 2.46 -4.72
C HIS A 244 4.92 1.22 -4.59
N ALA A 245 3.62 1.44 -4.35
CA ALA A 245 2.60 0.39 -4.38
C ALA A 245 2.13 0.17 -5.82
N SER A 246 2.87 -0.66 -6.55
CA SER A 246 2.59 -1.02 -7.95
C SER A 246 1.71 -2.28 -8.03
N TRP A 247 1.55 -2.87 -9.23
CA TRP A 247 0.85 -4.14 -9.39
C TRP A 247 1.47 -5.30 -8.60
N MET A 248 2.76 -5.18 -8.22
CA MET A 248 3.46 -6.17 -7.40
C MET A 248 3.08 -6.13 -5.92
N THR A 249 2.51 -5.02 -5.46
CA THR A 249 2.26 -4.77 -4.04
C THR A 249 0.82 -5.11 -3.69
N HIS A 250 0.64 -5.85 -2.59
CA HIS A 250 -0.66 -6.02 -1.97
C HIS A 250 -0.85 -4.95 -0.90
N LEU A 251 -1.75 -4.00 -1.17
CA LEU A 251 -2.08 -2.93 -0.23
C LEU A 251 -3.37 -3.29 0.51
N ILE A 252 -3.26 -3.54 1.80
CA ILE A 252 -4.39 -3.87 2.67
C ILE A 252 -4.78 -2.61 3.42
N ALA A 253 -5.93 -2.04 3.06
CA ALA A 253 -6.51 -0.89 3.74
C ALA A 253 -7.17 -1.30 5.07
N HIS A 254 -7.19 -0.38 6.03
CA HIS A 254 -7.79 -0.56 7.35
C HIS A 254 -7.32 -1.84 8.06
N ALA A 255 -6.01 -2.09 8.04
CA ALA A 255 -5.41 -3.26 8.65
C ALA A 255 -5.69 -3.26 10.16
N LYS A 256 -6.46 -4.26 10.64
CA LYS A 256 -6.93 -4.31 12.03
C LYS A 256 -5.87 -4.80 13.01
N LYS A 257 -5.03 -5.75 12.60
CA LYS A 257 -3.96 -6.32 13.41
C LYS A 257 -2.65 -5.70 12.97
N HIS A 258 -2.06 -4.87 13.81
CA HIS A 258 -0.78 -4.22 13.55
C HIS A 258 0.01 -4.05 14.85
N ASN A 259 1.31 -3.85 14.72
CA ASN A 259 2.23 -3.57 15.82
C ASN A 259 2.64 -2.09 15.92
N LEU A 260 1.93 -1.19 15.22
CA LEU A 260 2.16 0.24 15.33
C LEU A 260 1.88 0.72 16.75
N LYS A 261 2.87 1.41 17.34
CA LYS A 261 2.68 2.16 18.58
C LYS A 261 1.77 3.36 18.31
N GLU A 262 0.96 3.70 19.30
CA GLU A 262 0.23 4.95 19.27
C GLU A 262 1.21 6.12 19.39
N LEU A 263 0.98 7.18 18.61
CA LEU A 263 1.88 8.33 18.59
C LEU A 263 1.58 9.20 19.80
N GLU A 264 2.47 9.15 20.78
CA GLU A 264 2.38 9.95 21.99
C GLU A 264 2.98 11.34 21.77
N PHE A 265 2.17 12.39 21.96
CA PHE A 265 2.60 13.78 21.86
C PHE A 265 3.03 14.28 23.24
N LYS A 266 4.32 14.57 23.37
CA LYS A 266 4.88 15.05 24.64
C LYS A 266 4.58 16.53 24.86
N PRO A 267 4.15 16.94 26.07
CA PRO A 267 4.13 18.35 26.43
C PRO A 267 5.56 18.90 26.48
N PHE A 268 5.71 20.21 26.32
CA PHE A 268 7.04 20.83 26.25
C PHE A 268 7.86 20.63 27.53
N ALA A 269 7.19 20.51 28.68
CA ALA A 269 7.85 20.34 29.97
C ALA A 269 8.53 18.97 30.16
N SER A 270 8.11 17.94 29.41
CA SER A 270 8.67 16.60 29.53
C SER A 270 9.82 16.33 28.55
N LEU A 271 10.21 17.32 27.75
CA LEU A 271 11.26 17.18 26.74
C LEU A 271 12.65 17.31 27.39
N ALA A 272 13.51 16.32 27.16
CA ALA A 272 14.91 16.35 27.55
C ALA A 272 15.79 16.98 26.45
N ALA A 273 16.96 17.49 26.84
CA ALA A 273 17.94 17.99 25.87
C ALA A 273 18.42 16.87 24.93
N ASN A 274 18.49 17.17 23.64
CA ASN A 274 18.79 16.27 22.53
C ASN A 274 17.77 15.14 22.31
N GLU A 275 16.59 15.23 22.92
CA GLU A 275 15.51 14.28 22.69
C GLU A 275 14.78 14.60 21.37
N THR A 276 14.52 13.57 20.56
CA THR A 276 13.57 13.68 19.45
C THR A 276 12.22 13.11 19.87
N ALA A 277 11.18 13.92 19.84
CA ALA A 277 9.83 13.54 20.27
C ALA A 277 8.77 14.07 19.31
N PHE A 278 7.58 13.45 19.37
CA PHE A 278 6.39 14.03 18.76
C PHE A 278 5.83 15.09 19.71
N VAL A 279 5.48 16.26 19.17
CA VAL A 279 4.93 17.39 19.90
C VAL A 279 3.75 17.99 19.14
N GLN A 280 2.78 18.51 19.88
CA GLN A 280 1.67 19.30 19.34
C GLN A 280 1.85 20.73 19.80
N ALA A 281 1.89 21.66 18.85
CA ALA A 281 2.21 23.05 19.12
C ALA A 281 1.32 24.00 18.33
N THR A 282 0.76 25.00 19.02
CA THR A 282 0.04 26.12 18.39
C THR A 282 1.02 27.24 18.12
N LEU A 283 1.12 27.68 16.86
CA LEU A 283 1.99 28.78 16.46
C LEU A 283 1.43 30.11 16.99
N GLU A 284 2.15 30.79 17.87
CA GLU A 284 1.66 32.05 18.46
C GLU A 284 2.17 33.28 17.74
N LYS A 285 3.45 33.27 17.35
CA LYS A 285 4.10 34.41 16.71
C LYS A 285 5.16 33.94 15.75
N LEU A 286 4.96 34.17 14.46
CA LEU A 286 5.95 33.85 13.43
C LEU A 286 6.88 35.06 13.21
N PHE A 287 8.14 34.95 13.65
CA PHE A 287 9.08 36.08 13.66
C PHE A 287 9.48 36.51 12.26
N GLU A 288 10.31 35.75 11.56
CA GLU A 288 10.70 36.05 10.18
C GLU A 288 11.29 34.81 9.49
N ALA A 289 11.07 34.78 8.18
CA ALA A 289 11.67 33.80 7.28
C ALA A 289 13.01 34.35 6.80
N ARG A 290 14.10 33.69 7.21
CA ARG A 290 15.47 34.11 6.93
C ARG A 290 16.17 33.11 6.00
N VAL A 291 17.14 33.62 5.26
CA VAL A 291 18.15 32.79 4.58
C VAL A 291 19.48 33.10 5.25
N SER A 292 20.04 32.12 5.95
CA SER A 292 21.39 32.22 6.51
C SER A 292 22.40 31.77 5.47
N ARG A 293 23.45 32.56 5.27
CA ARG A 293 24.54 32.23 4.36
C ARG A 293 25.76 31.85 5.19
N LYS A 294 26.24 30.62 5.02
CA LYS A 294 27.40 30.09 5.74
C LYS A 294 28.47 29.63 4.77
N CYS A 295 29.71 30.06 4.98
CA CYS A 295 30.86 29.54 4.23
C CYS A 295 31.14 28.09 4.62
N LEU A 296 31.28 27.22 3.62
CA LEU A 296 31.61 25.80 3.82
C LEU A 296 33.06 25.56 4.23
N SER A 297 33.96 26.52 3.99
CA SER A 297 35.39 26.40 4.31
C SER A 297 35.74 26.95 5.70
N CYS A 298 35.30 28.16 6.04
CA CYS A 298 35.65 28.80 7.32
C CYS A 298 34.50 28.85 8.34
N GLY A 299 33.28 28.48 7.95
CA GLY A 299 32.11 28.53 8.83
C GLY A 299 31.56 29.93 9.12
N GLY A 300 32.15 30.99 8.53
CA GLY A 300 31.68 32.37 8.68
C GLY A 300 30.25 32.55 8.18
N VAL A 301 29.47 33.36 8.92
CA VAL A 301 28.11 33.78 8.58
C VAL A 301 28.17 35.24 8.15
N PHE A 302 27.55 35.59 7.02
CA PHE A 302 27.60 36.97 6.50
C PHE A 302 26.33 37.33 5.72
N ASP A 303 26.05 38.63 5.71
CA ASP A 303 24.91 39.23 5.01
C ASP A 303 25.31 39.69 3.58
N GLY A 304 24.36 39.67 2.64
CA GLY A 304 24.50 40.20 1.28
C GLY A 304 24.67 39.16 0.16
N GLU A 305 24.69 39.62 -1.09
CA GLU A 305 24.63 38.81 -2.33
C GLU A 305 25.97 38.17 -2.78
N LYS A 306 26.99 38.10 -1.93
CA LYS A 306 28.29 37.53 -2.31
C LYS A 306 28.21 36.01 -2.60
N GLU A 307 28.64 35.59 -3.80
CA GLU A 307 28.72 34.17 -4.20
C GLU A 307 29.89 33.41 -3.55
N LYS A 308 30.91 34.13 -3.07
CA LYS A 308 32.09 33.55 -2.41
C LYS A 308 32.37 34.26 -1.10
N CYS A 309 32.82 33.50 -0.11
CA CYS A 309 33.33 34.04 1.13
C CYS A 309 34.69 34.72 0.89
N ASP A 310 35.07 35.67 1.73
CA ASP A 310 36.35 36.37 1.64
C ASP A 310 37.56 35.41 1.81
N CYS A 311 37.36 34.22 2.37
CA CYS A 311 38.38 33.15 2.41
C CYS A 311 38.48 32.30 1.12
N GLY A 312 37.69 32.63 0.09
CA GLY A 312 37.60 31.88 -1.17
C GLY A 312 36.67 30.65 -1.13
N GLY A 313 36.12 30.32 0.04
CA GLY A 313 35.19 29.21 0.21
C GLY A 313 33.80 29.44 -0.41
N SER A 314 33.15 28.36 -0.82
CA SER A 314 31.78 28.39 -1.33
C SER A 314 30.76 28.64 -0.23
N VAL A 315 29.65 29.27 -0.61
CA VAL A 315 28.59 29.69 0.31
C VAL A 315 27.42 28.72 0.20
N ARG A 316 26.92 28.24 1.34
CA ARG A 316 25.66 27.51 1.42
C ARG A 316 24.60 28.43 2.01
N GLU A 317 23.49 28.52 1.29
CA GLU A 317 22.27 29.15 1.80
C GLU A 317 21.45 28.13 2.57
N THR A 318 20.93 28.55 3.72
CA THR A 318 19.99 27.79 4.52
C THR A 318 18.74 28.61 4.78
N PHE A 319 17.59 28.19 4.24
CA PHE A 319 16.30 28.80 4.51
C PHE A 319 15.73 28.29 5.84
N PHE A 320 15.22 29.19 6.68
CA PHE A 320 14.56 28.79 7.92
C PHE A 320 13.53 29.81 8.41
N ILE A 321 12.54 29.31 9.14
CA ILE A 321 11.49 30.12 9.78
C ILE A 321 11.58 29.87 11.28
N THR A 322 11.55 30.97 12.04
CA THR A 322 11.52 30.91 13.50
C THR A 322 10.17 31.37 14.02
N THR A 323 9.65 30.68 15.01
CA THR A 323 8.36 30.99 15.62
C THR A 323 8.42 30.76 17.12
N GLN A 324 7.58 31.50 17.84
CA GLN A 324 7.15 31.12 19.17
C GLN A 324 5.90 30.26 19.03
N ALA A 325 5.85 29.15 19.75
CA ALA A 325 4.69 28.29 19.79
C ALA A 325 4.39 27.88 21.22
N LYS A 326 3.17 27.47 21.48
CA LYS A 326 2.74 26.92 22.77
C LYS A 326 2.26 25.48 22.66
N ASP A 327 2.49 24.69 23.71
CA ASP A 327 1.84 23.39 23.87
C ASP A 327 0.38 23.56 24.33
N GLU A 328 -0.34 22.44 24.51
CA GLU A 328 -1.73 22.44 25.02
C GLU A 328 -1.85 23.04 26.43
N ALA A 329 -0.79 22.97 27.24
CA ALA A 329 -0.74 23.57 28.57
C ALA A 329 -0.37 25.07 28.55
N GLY A 330 -0.22 25.67 27.35
CA GLY A 330 0.13 27.07 27.18
C GLY A 330 1.61 27.40 27.39
N ARG A 331 2.48 26.39 27.56
CA ARG A 331 3.92 26.63 27.74
C ARG A 331 4.53 27.04 26.42
N GLN A 332 5.29 28.12 26.43
CA GLN A 332 5.92 28.66 25.23
C GLN A 332 7.30 28.07 25.00
N MET A 333 7.62 27.76 23.75
CA MET A 333 8.95 27.35 23.32
C MET A 333 9.27 27.94 21.96
N ARG A 334 10.55 28.27 21.73
CA ARG A 334 11.02 28.66 20.42
C ARG A 334 11.06 27.43 19.52
N MET A 335 10.60 27.57 18.28
CA MET A 335 10.66 26.53 17.27
C MET A 335 11.33 27.04 16.00
N VAL A 336 12.08 26.17 15.34
CA VAL A 336 12.81 26.46 14.10
C VAL A 336 12.48 25.41 13.06
N PHE A 337 12.02 25.88 11.90
CA PHE A 337 11.78 25.07 10.70
C PHE A 337 12.91 25.37 9.73
N PHE A 338 13.60 24.35 9.24
CA PHE A 338 14.66 24.49 8.23
C PHE A 338 14.18 24.00 6.87
N GLU A 339 14.78 24.49 5.80
CA GLU A 339 14.64 24.01 4.42
C GLU A 339 13.23 23.52 4.05
N ASP A 340 13.06 22.20 3.93
CA ASP A 340 11.84 21.57 3.47
C ASP A 340 10.70 21.75 4.47
N GLN A 341 10.97 21.68 5.78
CA GLN A 341 9.98 21.94 6.81
C GLN A 341 9.52 23.41 6.78
N ALA A 342 10.43 24.34 6.49
CA ALA A 342 10.08 25.75 6.35
C ALA A 342 9.23 26.00 5.09
N ARG A 343 9.58 25.36 3.96
CA ARG A 343 8.79 25.43 2.71
C ARG A 343 7.43 24.77 2.86
N GLU A 344 7.36 23.63 3.53
CA GLU A 344 6.13 22.91 3.84
C GLU A 344 5.20 23.74 4.73
N LEU A 345 5.73 24.37 5.78
CA LEU A 345 4.97 25.24 6.69
C LEU A 345 4.22 26.34 5.93
N ILE A 346 4.89 26.98 4.97
CA ILE A 346 4.29 28.05 4.14
C ILE A 346 3.59 27.50 2.88
N GLY A 347 3.48 26.18 2.73
CA GLY A 347 2.83 25.52 1.60
C GLY A 347 3.43 25.87 0.24
N LEU A 348 4.76 26.01 0.16
CA LEU A 348 5.48 26.37 -1.06
C LEU A 348 5.74 25.13 -1.91
N LYS A 349 4.98 24.97 -2.99
CA LYS A 349 5.21 23.94 -4.01
C LYS A 349 6.03 24.56 -5.15
N ARG A 350 7.36 24.35 -5.17
CA ARG A 350 8.31 24.82 -6.23
C ARG A 350 7.78 25.96 -7.10
N THR A 351 7.63 27.15 -6.53
CA THR A 351 7.18 28.37 -7.23
C THR A 351 8.36 29.27 -7.54
N PHE A 352 8.27 30.09 -8.60
CA PHE A 352 9.25 31.14 -8.94
C PHE A 352 9.25 32.34 -7.95
N VAL A 353 8.40 32.31 -6.93
CA VAL A 353 8.26 33.36 -5.91
C VAL A 353 9.20 33.06 -4.73
N SER A 354 9.85 34.09 -4.19
CA SER A 354 10.75 33.93 -3.05
C SER A 354 9.99 33.41 -1.81
N PRO A 355 10.61 32.51 -1.01
CA PRO A 355 9.99 32.01 0.22
C PRO A 355 9.59 33.10 1.22
N GLN A 356 10.36 34.20 1.29
CA GLN A 356 10.08 35.33 2.17
C GLN A 356 8.78 36.05 1.79
N THR A 357 8.52 36.24 0.50
CA THR A 357 7.27 36.85 0.02
C THR A 357 6.06 35.99 0.37
N ILE A 358 6.13 34.68 0.13
CA ILE A 358 5.03 33.76 0.47
C ILE A 358 4.81 33.71 1.98
N PHE A 359 5.88 33.70 2.78
CA PHE A 359 5.78 33.78 4.23
C PHE A 359 5.07 35.06 4.68
N GLY A 360 5.41 36.22 4.11
CA GLY A 360 4.74 37.49 4.42
C GLY A 360 3.23 37.44 4.16
N LEU A 361 2.82 36.84 3.04
CA LEU A 361 1.40 36.67 2.69
C LEU A 361 0.66 35.68 3.59
N LYS A 362 1.35 34.65 4.10
CA LYS A 362 0.74 33.59 4.90
C LYS A 362 0.90 33.76 6.40
N ARG A 363 1.70 34.71 6.89
CA ARG A 363 2.02 34.87 8.32
C ARG A 363 0.77 34.85 9.19
N GLU A 364 -0.20 35.71 8.88
CA GLU A 364 -1.44 35.85 9.65
C GLU A 364 -2.31 34.57 9.61
N PHE A 365 -2.26 33.80 8.52
CA PHE A 365 -2.98 32.52 8.40
C PHE A 365 -2.28 31.37 9.14
N LEU A 366 -1.00 31.51 9.46
CA LEU A 366 -0.22 30.50 10.19
C LEU A 366 -0.29 30.73 11.70
N GLU A 367 -0.42 31.98 12.14
CA GLU A 367 -0.65 32.29 13.55
C GLU A 367 -1.98 31.67 14.03
N GLY A 368 -1.96 31.05 15.20
CA GLY A 368 -3.08 30.29 15.76
C GLY A 368 -3.23 28.87 15.24
N LYS A 369 -2.48 28.44 14.20
CA LYS A 369 -2.56 27.05 13.73
C LYS A 369 -1.87 26.09 14.69
N THR A 370 -2.58 25.01 15.02
CA THR A 370 -2.03 23.86 15.74
C THR A 370 -1.41 22.88 14.77
N LEU A 371 -0.17 22.49 15.03
CA LEU A 371 0.58 21.54 14.24
C LEU A 371 1.05 20.38 15.10
N LYS A 372 0.91 19.17 14.56
CA LYS A 372 1.53 17.95 15.08
C LYS A 372 2.84 17.73 14.34
N MET A 373 3.92 17.43 15.04
CA MET A 373 5.25 17.34 14.41
C MET A 373 6.21 16.45 15.19
N LYS A 374 7.26 15.98 14.51
CA LYS A 374 8.44 15.39 15.13
C LYS A 374 9.52 16.46 15.23
N ALA A 375 10.01 16.73 16.43
CA ALA A 375 10.99 17.77 16.70
C ALA A 375 12.12 17.27 17.60
N LEU A 376 13.32 17.81 17.37
CA LEU A 376 14.47 17.64 18.26
C LEU A 376 14.48 18.80 19.25
N ALA A 377 14.42 18.50 20.54
CA ALA A 377 14.64 19.48 21.60
C ALA A 377 16.15 19.71 21.74
N GLN A 378 16.64 20.85 21.26
CA GLN A 378 18.06 21.21 21.28
C GLN A 378 18.31 22.37 22.23
N GLN A 379 19.44 22.38 22.93
CA GLN A 379 19.86 23.55 23.71
C GLN A 379 20.44 24.64 22.80
N ARG A 380 19.96 25.87 22.98
CA ARG A 380 20.51 27.05 22.32
C ARG A 380 21.76 27.55 23.05
N ASN A 381 22.58 28.33 22.35
CA ASN A 381 23.57 29.20 22.99
C ASN A 381 22.83 30.11 24.00
N GLY A 382 23.02 29.85 25.30
CA GLY A 382 22.27 30.46 26.39
C GLY A 382 21.43 29.49 27.25
N GLY A 383 21.46 28.18 26.98
CA GLY A 383 20.96 27.13 27.89
C GLY A 383 19.45 26.81 27.79
N ALA A 384 18.64 27.70 27.20
CA ALA A 384 17.23 27.42 26.95
C ALA A 384 17.03 26.36 25.84
N LEU A 385 16.01 25.51 25.99
CA LEU A 385 15.61 24.56 24.96
C LEU A 385 14.84 25.25 23.83
N GLU A 386 15.09 24.79 22.61
CA GLU A 386 14.31 25.10 21.42
C GLU A 386 13.99 23.83 20.64
N LEU A 387 12.90 23.85 19.89
CA LEU A 387 12.51 22.73 19.03
C LEU A 387 12.98 22.97 17.61
N VAL A 388 13.86 22.09 17.14
CA VAL A 388 14.22 21.99 15.72
C VAL A 388 13.28 20.99 15.07
N VAL A 389 12.37 21.49 14.24
CA VAL A 389 11.36 20.67 13.57
C VAL A 389 12.06 19.77 12.55
N LYS A 390 11.84 18.46 12.68
CA LYS A 390 12.37 17.44 11.76
C LYS A 390 11.33 17.04 10.73
N GLN A 391 10.04 17.10 11.09
CA GLN A 391 8.96 16.68 10.23
C GLN A 391 7.64 17.32 10.69
N ILE A 392 6.88 17.92 9.77
CA ILE A 392 5.51 18.37 10.03
C ILE A 392 4.57 17.22 9.68
N ARG A 393 3.58 16.94 10.54
CA ARG A 393 2.44 16.11 10.15
C ARG A 393 1.45 17.06 9.51
N SER A 394 1.41 17.06 8.18
CA SER A 394 0.50 17.90 7.41
C SER A 394 -0.92 17.72 7.93
N HIS A 395 -1.53 18.80 8.43
CA HIS A 395 -2.98 18.90 8.55
C HIS A 395 -3.53 19.20 7.15
N SER A 396 -4.57 18.46 6.76
CA SER A 396 -5.46 18.88 5.68
C SER A 396 -6.10 20.24 6.00
#